data_AF-A0A1G7Q0C2-F1
#
_entry.id   AF-A0A1G7Q0C2-F1
#
_cell.length_a   1.000
_cell.length_b   1.000
_cell.length_c   1.000
_cell.angle_alpha   90.00
_cell.angle_beta   90.00
_cell.angle_gamma   90.00
#
_symmetry.space_group_name_H-M   'P 1'
#
loop_
_entity.id
_entity.type
_entity.pdbx_description
1 polymer ?
#
loop_
_entity_poly.entity_id
_entity_poly.type
_entity_poly.pdbx_seq_one_letter_code
_entity_poly.pdbx_strand_id
1 'polypeptide(L)' 'MAFEALKAQAYMILNEISAQPEDRHVLQERLRETLSELSALGLPLPDDLVRLEADLEDSSADDFYPTRDETADS' A
#
# COMPACT_ATOMS: atom_id res chain seq x y z
N MET A 1 -24.29 4.22 -3.09
CA MET A 1 -23.79 3.05 -3.82
C MET A 1 -22.60 2.49 -3.05
N ALA A 2 -22.47 1.17 -2.88
CA ALA A 2 -21.38 0.57 -2.10
C ALA A 2 -20.00 0.76 -2.76
N PHE A 3 -19.95 0.65 -4.08
CA PHE A 3 -18.71 0.82 -4.87
C PHE A 3 -18.04 2.19 -4.73
N GLU A 4 -18.80 3.27 -4.89
CA GLU A 4 -18.28 4.63 -4.78
C GLU A 4 -17.75 4.93 -3.36
N ALA A 5 -18.30 4.26 -2.34
CA ALA A 5 -17.83 4.37 -0.97
C ALA A 5 -16.46 3.69 -0.77
N LEU A 6 -16.28 2.47 -1.29
CA LEU A 6 -14.99 1.76 -1.23
C LEU A 6 -13.89 2.51 -2.01
N LYS A 7 -14.22 3.04 -3.18
CA LYS A 7 -13.29 3.90 -3.94
C LYS A 7 -12.89 5.14 -3.14
N ALA A 8 -13.86 5.86 -2.58
CA ALA A 8 -13.59 7.04 -1.76
C ALA A 8 -12.72 6.70 -0.56
N GLN A 9 -12.92 5.54 0.06
CA GLN A 9 -12.09 5.06 1.16
C GLN A 9 -10.64 4.79 0.72
N ALA A 10 -10.44 4.12 -0.42
CA ALA A 10 -9.09 3.91 -0.97
C ALA A 10 -8.38 5.23 -1.28
N TYR A 11 -9.09 6.22 -1.84
CA TYR A 11 -8.54 7.56 -2.08
C TYR A 11 -8.21 8.34 -0.79
N MET A 12 -8.97 8.14 0.29
CA MET A 12 -8.61 8.73 1.59
C MET A 12 -7.33 8.13 2.16
N ILE A 13 -7.19 6.81 2.11
CA ILE A 13 -5.98 6.11 2.58
C ILE A 13 -4.75 6.62 1.82
N LEU A 14 -4.88 6.80 0.51
CA LEU A 14 -3.91 7.45 -0.37
C LEU A 14 -3.41 8.80 0.13
N ASN A 15 -4.36 9.66 0.49
CA ASN A 15 -4.07 11.00 0.96
C ASN A 15 -3.45 10.97 2.36
N GLU A 16 -3.87 10.03 3.21
CA GLU A 16 -3.28 9.80 4.53
C GLU A 16 -1.82 9.33 4.42
N ILE A 17 -1.50 8.41 3.49
CA ILE A 17 -0.11 7.96 3.24
C ILE A 17 0.76 9.13 2.82
N SER A 18 0.23 10.00 1.95
CA SER A 18 0.95 11.19 1.48
C SER A 18 1.17 12.22 2.59
N ALA A 19 0.26 12.28 3.58
CA ALA A 19 0.33 13.22 4.70
C ALA A 19 1.18 12.71 5.88
N GLN A 20 1.21 11.39 6.11
CA GLN A 20 1.84 10.73 7.26
C GLN A 20 2.67 9.52 6.77
N PRO A 21 3.89 9.76 6.27
CA PRO A 21 4.75 8.69 5.77
C PRO A 21 5.22 7.72 6.86
N GLU A 22 5.24 8.13 8.14
CA GLU A 22 5.56 7.23 9.27
C GLU A 22 4.58 6.04 9.40
N ASP A 23 3.31 6.23 9.05
CA ASP A 23 2.26 5.21 9.14
C ASP A 23 2.01 4.50 7.80
N ARG A 24 2.88 4.73 6.81
CA ARG A 24 2.76 4.21 5.45
C ARG A 24 2.52 2.70 5.40
N HIS A 25 3.19 1.91 6.25
CA HIS A 25 3.01 0.45 6.30
C HIS A 25 1.60 0.04 6.76
N VAL A 26 1.08 0.69 7.80
CA VAL A 26 -0.26 0.40 8.33
C VAL A 26 -1.33 0.79 7.30
N LEU A 27 -1.14 1.92 6.64
CA LEU A 27 -2.04 2.42 5.62
C LEU A 27 -1.97 1.62 4.31
N GLN A 28 -0.79 1.11 3.93
CA GLN A 28 -0.61 0.19 2.80
C GLN A 28 -1.39 -1.11 3.03
N GLU A 29 -1.29 -1.70 4.21
CA GLU A 29 -2.02 -2.93 4.53
C GLU A 29 -3.53 -2.72 4.41
N ARG A 30 -4.03 -1.61 4.96
CA ARG A 30 -5.43 -1.22 4.86
C ARG A 30 -5.88 -0.98 3.41
N LEU A 31 -5.01 -0.40 2.58
CA LEU A 31 -5.26 -0.25 1.14
C LEU A 31 -5.37 -1.62 0.45
N ARG A 32 -4.45 -2.55 0.74
CA ARG A 32 -4.45 -3.91 0.20
C ARG A 32 -5.73 -4.66 0.56
N GLU A 33 -6.16 -4.58 1.81
CA GLU A 33 -7.45 -5.14 2.26
C GLU A 33 -8.63 -4.55 1.48
N THR A 34 -8.68 -3.22 1.34
CA THR A 34 -9.74 -2.52 0.60
C THR A 34 -9.80 -2.95 -0.87
N LEU A 35 -8.65 -3.14 -1.52
CA LEU A 35 -8.57 -3.65 -2.90
C LEU A 35 -8.98 -5.12 -2.98
N SER A 36 -8.61 -5.93 -2.00
CA SER A 36 -9.02 -7.34 -1.92
C SER A 36 -10.56 -7.44 -1.83
N GLU A 37 -11.20 -6.61 -1.01
CA GLU A 37 -12.66 -6.53 -0.92
C GLU A 37 -13.31 -6.14 -2.25
N LEU A 38 -12.78 -5.10 -2.92
CA LEU A 38 -13.25 -4.70 -4.25
C LEU A 38 -13.13 -5.85 -5.27
N SER A 39 -12.02 -6.58 -5.24
CA SER A 39 -11.79 -7.73 -6.12
C SER A 39 -12.71 -8.92 -5.80
N ALA A 40 -12.99 -9.17 -4.51
CA ALA A 40 -13.86 -10.23 -4.04
C ALA A 40 -15.32 -10.03 -4.45
N LEU A 41 -15.72 -8.77 -4.66
CA LEU A 41 -17.01 -8.40 -5.25
C LEU A 41 -17.08 -8.67 -6.77
N GLY A 42 -16.00 -9.16 -7.38
CA GLY A 42 -15.90 -9.44 -8.82
C GLY A 42 -15.80 -8.17 -9.66
N LEU A 43 -15.40 -7.04 -9.05
CA LEU A 43 -15.35 -5.75 -9.71
C LEU A 43 -13.94 -5.47 -10.24
N PRO A 44 -13.81 -4.83 -11.41
CA PRO A 44 -12.52 -4.38 -11.91
C PRO A 44 -11.95 -3.30 -10.98
N LEU A 45 -10.72 -3.50 -10.53
CA LEU A 45 -9.98 -2.50 -9.76
C LEU A 45 -9.57 -1.33 -10.68
N PRO A 46 -9.70 -0.07 -10.23
CA PRO A 46 -9.17 1.08 -10.96
C PRO A 46 -7.65 1.01 -11.09
N ASP A 47 -7.12 1.27 -12.28
CA ASP A 47 -5.68 1.25 -12.56
C ASP A 47 -4.89 2.18 -11.63
N ASP A 48 -5.44 3.34 -11.29
CA ASP A 48 -4.78 4.31 -10.40
C ASP A 48 -4.52 3.73 -9.00
N LEU A 49 -5.42 2.89 -8.48
CA LEU A 49 -5.26 2.26 -7.17
C LEU A 49 -4.29 1.08 -7.22
N VAL A 50 -4.33 0.30 -8.31
CA VAL A 50 -3.41 -0.84 -8.52
C VAL A 50 -1.97 -0.33 -8.68
N ARG A 51 -1.77 0.74 -9.46
CA ARG A 51 -0.44 1.33 -9.65
C ARG A 51 0.14 1.86 -8.36
N LEU A 52 -0.68 2.52 -7.55
CA LEU A 52 -0.21 3.01 -6.26
C LEU A 52 0.16 1.87 -5.31
N GLU A 53 -0.65 0.82 -5.20
CA GLU A 53 -0.33 -0.31 -4.31
C GLU A 53 1.03 -0.94 -4.70
N ALA A 54 1.29 -1.06 -6.00
CA ALA A 54 2.57 -1.49 -6.53
C ALA A 54 3.71 -0.48 -6.21
N ASP A 55 3.49 0.82 -6.37
CA ASP A 55 4.48 1.86 -6.06
C ASP A 55 4.82 1.86 -4.55
N LEU A 56 3.83 1.59 -3.69
CA LEU A 56 3.99 1.46 -2.24
C LEU A 56 4.72 0.16 -1.86
N GLU A 57 4.50 -0.93 -2.59
CA GLU A 57 5.25 -2.16 -2.41
C GLU A 57 6.73 -1.99 -2.82
N ASP A 58 6.99 -1.34 -3.96
CA ASP A 58 8.34 -1.11 -4.49
C ASP A 58 9.15 -0.16 -3.59
N SER A 59 8.58 0.97 -3.16
CA SER A 59 9.29 1.86 -2.21
C SER A 59 9.36 1.31 -0.77
N SER A 60 8.79 0.12 -0.49
CA SER A 60 9.07 -0.66 0.73
C SER A 60 10.23 -1.65 0.56
N ALA A 61 10.65 -1.95 -0.67
CA ALA A 61 11.77 -2.84 -0.95
C ALA A 61 13.14 -2.19 -0.64
N ASP A 62 13.20 -0.86 -0.51
CA ASP A 62 14.42 -0.12 -0.18
C ASP A 62 14.94 -0.37 1.26
N ASP A 63 14.11 -0.92 2.16
CA ASP A 63 14.52 -1.27 3.54
C ASP A 63 14.78 -2.78 3.74
N PHE A 64 14.57 -3.62 2.71
CA PHE A 64 14.55 -5.08 2.90
C PHE A 64 15.89 -5.81 2.76
N TYR A 65 16.99 -5.10 2.48
CA TYR A 65 18.32 -5.70 2.59
C TYR A 65 19.29 -4.74 3.29
N PRO A 66 19.49 -4.85 4.62
CA PRO A 66 20.82 -4.64 5.12
C PRO A 66 21.70 -5.64 4.36
N THR A 67 22.59 -5.12 3.52
CA THR A 67 23.76 -5.91 3.13
C THR A 67 24.36 -6.27 4.48
N ARG A 68 24.34 -7.56 4.85
CA ARG A 68 25.11 -8.08 5.98
C ARG A 68 26.57 -7.87 5.59
N ASP A 69 27.04 -6.63 5.73
CA ASP A 69 28.44 -6.33 5.59
C ASP A 69 29.09 -6.81 6.89
N GLU A 70 30.07 -7.65 6.68
CA GLU A 70 30.83 -8.37 7.67
C GLU A 70 31.47 -7.40 8.67
N THR A 71 31.04 -7.44 9.93
CA THR A 71 31.94 -7.11 11.04
C THR A 71 31.91 -8.26 12.04
N ALA A 72 32.43 -9.40 11.60
CA ALA A 72 33.11 -10.32 12.50
C ALA A 72 34.45 -9.67 12.86
N ASP A 73 34.46 -8.76 13.84
CA ASP A 73 35.69 -8.42 14.56
C ASP A 73 35.37 -7.96 15.98
N SER A 74 35.55 -8.87 16.93
CA SER A 74 36.23 -8.70 18.24
C SER A 74 35.95 -9.91 19.15
#